data_AF-A0A432HUY2-F1
#
_entry.id   AF-A0A432HUY2-F1
#
_cell.length_a   1.000
_cell.length_b   1.000
_cell.length_c   1.000
_cell.angle_alpha   90.00
_cell.angle_beta   90.00
_cell.angle_gamma   90.00
#
_symmetry.space_group_name_H-M   'P 1'
#
loop_
_entity.id
_entity.type
_entity.pdbx_description
1 polymer ?
#
loop_
_entity_poly.entity_id
_entity_poly.type
_entity_poly.pdbx_seq_one_letter_code
_entity_poly.pdbx_strand_id
1 'polypeptide(L)'
;EGQRHWCSVFGLHQAYNGYMSLRCLCAVCLVAALAAPALTVIASAGAGPQRRQPVPRPFPQPGNTGQDPVETPAERPATPAPTWTAETQQAPTETMLGLPIYPNATFITSYDAGRGQRYYLFGTNSSFQEMVAYYAVVLDERGDRVFDAPATHMFEVGRFRENEMAFPPGVTVKDYTWNGSDGYLNPTGGEPVRFKTVLQLVPPPAPQPQR
;
A
#
# COMPACT_ATOMS: atom_id res chain seq x y z
N GLU A 1 3.03 -13.16 -11.69
CA GLU A 1 3.34 -13.09 -10.24
C GLU A 1 3.15 -11.71 -9.60
N GLY A 2 3.13 -10.61 -10.35
CA GLY A 2 2.82 -9.27 -9.81
C GLY A 2 1.39 -9.12 -9.24
N GLN A 3 0.39 -9.81 -9.78
CA GLN A 3 -0.99 -9.83 -9.24
C GLN A 3 -1.07 -10.29 -7.77
N ARG A 4 -0.14 -11.16 -7.33
CA ARG A 4 -0.09 -11.63 -5.94
C ARG A 4 0.54 -10.62 -5.00
N HIS A 5 1.40 -9.73 -5.49
CA HIS A 5 2.02 -8.69 -4.66
C HIS A 5 1.08 -7.50 -4.41
N TRP A 6 0.29 -7.12 -5.41
CA TRP A 6 -0.74 -6.07 -5.24
C TRP A 6 -1.90 -6.56 -4.36
N CYS A 7 -2.37 -7.79 -4.53
CA CYS A 7 -3.31 -8.41 -3.59
C CYS A 7 -2.70 -8.65 -2.19
N SER A 8 -1.39 -8.82 -2.04
CA SER A 8 -0.80 -9.02 -0.71
C SER A 8 -0.55 -7.72 0.06
N VAL A 9 -0.36 -6.58 -0.62
CA VAL A 9 -0.18 -5.26 0.03
C VAL A 9 -1.50 -4.49 0.15
N PHE A 10 -2.42 -4.62 -0.82
CA PHE A 10 -3.78 -4.03 -0.75
C PHE A 10 -4.84 -5.01 -0.22
N GLY A 11 -4.73 -6.32 -0.46
CA GLY A 11 -5.70 -7.31 0.04
C GLY A 11 -5.55 -7.67 1.52
N LEU A 12 -4.37 -7.46 2.12
CA LEU A 12 -4.25 -7.44 3.60
C LEU A 12 -4.90 -6.18 4.19
N HIS A 13 -5.01 -5.11 3.41
CA HIS A 13 -5.69 -3.86 3.81
C HIS A 13 -7.23 -4.01 3.76
N GLN A 14 -7.75 -4.82 2.83
CA GLN A 14 -9.17 -5.20 2.76
C GLN A 14 -9.63 -6.02 3.97
N ALA A 15 -8.76 -6.90 4.52
CA ALA A 15 -9.10 -7.71 5.69
C ALA A 15 -9.22 -6.90 7.00
N TYR A 16 -8.62 -5.71 7.08
CA TYR A 16 -8.61 -4.89 8.30
C TYR A 16 -9.79 -3.90 8.40
N ASN A 17 -10.42 -3.53 7.29
CA ASN A 17 -11.55 -2.59 7.30
C ASN A 17 -12.88 -3.21 7.79
N GLY A 18 -12.98 -4.55 7.84
CA GLY A 18 -14.13 -5.24 8.46
C GLY A 18 -14.13 -5.24 9.99
N TYR A 19 -13.05 -4.78 10.65
CA TYR A 19 -12.89 -4.87 12.10
C TYR A 19 -13.00 -3.53 12.85
N MET A 20 -13.15 -2.40 12.16
CA MET A 20 -13.18 -1.08 12.79
C MET A 20 -14.58 -0.51 13.04
N SER A 21 -15.62 -1.35 12.92
CA SER A 21 -16.99 -1.10 13.42
C SER A 21 -17.24 -1.70 14.82
N LEU A 22 -16.17 -2.00 15.58
CA LEU A 22 -16.27 -2.56 16.95
C LEU A 22 -15.38 -1.85 17.98
N ARG A 23 -15.08 -0.57 17.78
CA ARG A 23 -14.40 0.26 18.78
C ARG A 23 -15.28 1.45 19.20
N CYS A 24 -16.53 1.17 19.55
CA CYS A 24 -17.42 2.13 20.20
C CYS A 24 -17.85 1.70 21.62
N LEU A 25 -17.14 0.75 22.27
CA LEU A 25 -17.61 0.20 23.56
C LEU A 25 -16.58 -0.06 24.66
N CYS A 26 -15.32 0.35 24.55
CA CYS A 26 -14.34 0.12 25.63
C CYS A 26 -13.42 1.31 25.90
N ALA A 27 -13.99 2.48 26.22
CA ALA A 27 -13.24 3.57 26.82
C ALA A 27 -14.06 4.25 27.93
N VAL A 28 -14.55 3.46 28.89
CA VAL A 28 -15.00 3.93 30.20
C VAL A 28 -14.39 3.00 31.26
N CYS A 29 -13.73 3.59 32.25
CA CYS A 29 -13.02 2.99 33.39
C CYS A 29 -11.65 2.36 33.01
N LEU A 30 -10.51 2.71 33.60
CA LEU A 30 -10.30 3.09 35.00
C LEU A 30 -8.92 3.79 35.11
N VAL A 31 -8.92 5.03 35.58
CA VAL A 31 -7.74 5.71 36.13
C VAL A 31 -7.59 5.21 37.58
N ALA A 32 -6.49 4.56 37.91
CA ALA A 32 -5.96 4.53 39.27
C ALA A 32 -4.50 4.08 39.27
N ALA A 33 -3.65 4.99 39.76
CA ALA A 33 -2.24 4.78 40.04
C ALA A 33 -2.02 3.73 41.15
N LEU A 34 -0.81 3.17 41.26
CA LEU A 34 0.00 3.14 42.50
C LEU A 34 1.34 2.38 42.30
N ALA A 35 2.42 3.10 42.62
CA ALA A 35 3.64 2.68 43.34
C ALA A 35 4.47 1.45 42.93
N ALA A 36 5.73 1.72 42.53
CA ALA A 36 6.90 0.84 42.69
C ALA A 36 7.37 0.80 44.18
N PRO A 37 8.47 0.13 44.61
CA PRO A 37 9.46 -0.75 43.91
C PRO A 37 9.84 -2.04 44.70
N ALA A 38 10.59 -2.98 44.10
CA ALA A 38 11.62 -3.79 44.82
C ALA A 38 12.46 -4.67 43.89
N LEU A 39 13.77 -4.70 44.19
CA LEU A 39 14.82 -5.57 43.63
C LEU A 39 14.45 -7.06 43.63
N THR A 40 14.84 -7.78 42.58
CA THR A 40 15.43 -9.12 42.71
C THR A 40 16.42 -9.38 41.57
N VAL A 41 17.70 -9.50 41.93
CA VAL A 41 18.79 -10.04 41.10
C VAL A 41 18.78 -11.55 41.24
N ILE A 42 18.76 -12.31 40.14
CA ILE A 42 19.49 -13.59 40.07
C ILE A 42 19.97 -13.80 38.63
N ALA A 43 21.29 -13.77 38.47
CA ALA A 43 22.00 -14.27 37.31
C ALA A 43 22.01 -15.81 37.32
N SER A 44 21.83 -16.44 36.17
CA SER A 44 22.38 -17.77 35.93
C SER A 44 22.74 -17.95 34.46
N ALA A 45 24.05 -17.97 34.22
CA ALA A 45 24.67 -18.40 32.99
C ALA A 45 24.51 -19.93 32.89
N GLY A 46 23.77 -20.38 31.88
CA GLY A 46 23.67 -21.79 31.50
C GLY A 46 24.42 -22.04 30.21
N ALA A 47 25.71 -22.36 30.33
CA ALA A 47 26.54 -22.85 29.25
C ALA A 47 26.07 -24.25 28.83
N GLY A 48 25.44 -24.35 27.66
CA GLY A 48 25.13 -25.62 26.99
C GLY A 48 26.26 -26.05 26.04
N PRO A 49 26.72 -27.31 26.06
CA PRO A 49 27.87 -27.76 25.28
C PRO A 49 27.60 -27.81 23.77
N GLN A 50 28.57 -27.31 23.00
CA GLN A 50 28.65 -27.41 21.55
C GLN A 50 28.47 -28.84 21.04
N ARG A 51 27.50 -29.05 20.15
CA ARG A 51 27.50 -30.22 19.25
C ARG A 51 28.60 -30.03 18.21
N ARG A 52 29.45 -31.04 18.12
CA ARG A 52 30.60 -31.15 17.22
C ARG A 52 30.17 -30.97 15.75
N GLN A 53 30.86 -30.07 15.08
CA GLN A 53 30.82 -29.85 13.64
C GLN A 53 31.51 -31.05 12.95
N PRO A 54 30.89 -31.76 11.99
CA PRO A 54 31.57 -32.78 11.22
C PRO A 54 32.59 -32.15 10.27
N VAL A 55 33.84 -32.59 10.35
CA VAL A 55 34.94 -32.23 9.44
C VAL A 55 34.68 -32.85 8.05
N PRO A 56 35.01 -32.17 6.93
CA PRO A 56 34.77 -32.67 5.58
C PRO A 56 35.56 -33.95 5.27
N ARG A 57 34.93 -34.93 4.62
CA ARG A 57 35.62 -36.09 4.04
C ARG A 57 36.18 -35.72 2.66
N PRO A 58 37.41 -36.15 2.29
CA PRO A 58 37.92 -36.00 0.94
C PRO A 58 37.12 -36.88 -0.03
N PHE A 59 36.73 -36.33 -1.18
CA PHE A 59 36.13 -37.12 -2.26
C PHE A 59 37.21 -37.93 -2.99
N PRO A 60 36.97 -39.22 -3.32
CA PRO A 60 37.81 -39.97 -4.23
C PRO A 60 37.67 -39.44 -5.66
N GLN A 61 38.80 -39.23 -6.33
CA GLN A 61 38.88 -38.86 -7.75
C GLN A 61 38.93 -40.11 -8.64
N PRO A 62 38.05 -40.22 -9.65
CA PRO A 62 38.30 -41.04 -10.82
C PRO A 62 38.90 -40.17 -11.93
N GLY A 63 40.16 -40.44 -12.30
CA GLY A 63 40.66 -40.06 -13.62
C GLY A 63 40.20 -41.09 -14.65
N ASN A 64 39.55 -40.67 -15.74
CA ASN A 64 40.20 -40.45 -17.04
C ASN A 64 39.14 -40.19 -18.13
N THR A 65 39.38 -39.12 -18.89
CA THR A 65 39.19 -38.95 -20.33
C THR A 65 37.92 -39.50 -21.01
N GLY A 66 37.00 -38.59 -21.30
CA GLY A 66 36.02 -38.70 -22.38
C GLY A 66 35.67 -37.28 -22.84
N GLN A 67 35.96 -36.96 -24.10
CA GLN A 67 35.61 -35.69 -24.71
C GLN A 67 34.08 -35.59 -24.83
N ASP A 68 33.50 -34.49 -24.36
CA ASP A 68 32.18 -34.04 -24.77
C ASP A 68 32.22 -32.53 -25.11
N PRO A 69 31.36 -32.07 -26.04
CA PRO A 69 31.53 -30.80 -26.75
C PRO A 69 31.29 -29.59 -25.87
N VAL A 70 31.91 -28.46 -26.26
CA VAL A 70 31.62 -27.12 -25.74
C VAL A 70 30.11 -26.85 -25.79
N GLU A 71 29.45 -26.91 -24.64
CA GLU A 71 28.10 -26.40 -24.45
C GLU A 71 28.18 -24.87 -24.46
N THR A 72 27.78 -24.29 -25.59
CA THR A 72 27.37 -22.88 -25.68
C THR A 72 26.41 -22.56 -24.53
N PRO A 73 26.58 -21.46 -23.78
CA PRO A 73 25.57 -21.03 -22.83
C PRO A 73 24.23 -20.91 -23.53
N ALA A 74 23.30 -21.80 -23.20
CA ALA A 74 21.92 -21.71 -23.63
C ALA A 74 21.37 -20.37 -23.12
N GLU A 75 21.17 -19.45 -24.05
CA GLU A 75 20.46 -18.20 -23.83
C GLU A 75 19.06 -18.59 -23.35
N ARG A 76 18.84 -18.48 -22.03
CA ARG A 76 17.51 -18.61 -21.46
C ARG A 76 16.65 -17.59 -22.20
N PRO A 77 15.55 -17.99 -22.87
CA PRO A 77 14.64 -17.03 -23.46
C PRO A 77 14.29 -16.01 -22.36
N ALA A 78 14.63 -14.74 -22.58
CA ALA A 78 14.16 -13.68 -21.73
C ALA A 78 12.63 -13.76 -21.81
N THR A 79 12.00 -14.29 -20.77
CA THR A 79 10.56 -14.14 -20.60
C THR A 79 10.31 -12.65 -20.70
N PRO A 80 9.57 -12.15 -21.70
CA PRO A 80 9.30 -10.74 -21.81
C PRO A 80 8.71 -10.30 -20.46
N ALA A 81 9.36 -9.32 -19.83
CA ALA A 81 8.75 -8.63 -18.71
C ALA A 81 7.35 -8.20 -19.16
N PRO A 82 6.31 -8.36 -18.33
CA PRO A 82 4.97 -7.95 -18.71
C PRO A 82 5.02 -6.47 -19.07
N THR A 83 4.91 -6.17 -20.37
CA THR A 83 4.65 -4.84 -20.87
C THR A 83 3.22 -4.53 -20.46
N TRP A 84 3.08 -3.78 -19.38
CA TRP A 84 1.82 -3.14 -19.03
C TRP A 84 1.51 -2.17 -20.16
N THR A 85 0.67 -2.60 -21.10
CA THR A 85 0.02 -1.69 -22.02
C THR A 85 -0.93 -0.88 -21.16
N ALA A 86 -0.50 0.33 -20.78
CA ALA A 86 -1.40 1.34 -20.28
C ALA A 86 -2.39 1.63 -21.41
N GLU A 87 -3.52 0.91 -21.43
CA GLU A 87 -4.67 1.33 -22.21
C GLU A 87 -4.91 2.81 -21.90
N THR A 88 -5.07 3.61 -22.94
CA THR A 88 -5.19 5.07 -22.83
C THR A 88 -6.54 5.40 -22.20
N GLN A 89 -6.66 5.19 -20.89
CA GLN A 89 -7.84 5.53 -20.11
C GLN A 89 -7.92 7.04 -20.00
N GLN A 90 -9.01 7.60 -20.51
CA GLN A 90 -9.24 9.03 -20.49
C GLN A 90 -9.30 9.53 -19.05
N ALA A 91 -8.56 10.60 -18.77
CA ALA A 91 -8.52 11.17 -17.43
C ALA A 91 -9.93 11.65 -17.01
N PRO A 92 -10.39 11.31 -15.81
CA PRO A 92 -11.68 11.75 -15.29
C PRO A 92 -11.70 13.27 -15.04
N THR A 93 -12.86 13.91 -15.22
CA THR A 93 -13.06 15.33 -14.87
C THR A 93 -13.66 15.48 -13.48
N GLU A 94 -13.49 16.65 -12.85
CA GLU A 94 -14.07 16.95 -11.53
C GLU A 94 -15.60 16.80 -11.54
N THR A 95 -16.26 17.27 -12.59
CA THR A 95 -17.71 17.11 -12.78
C THR A 95 -18.14 15.64 -12.81
N MET A 96 -17.33 14.77 -13.41
CA MET A 96 -17.63 13.33 -13.47
C MET A 96 -17.43 12.65 -12.11
N LEU A 97 -16.43 13.06 -11.34
CA LEU A 97 -16.14 12.48 -10.03
C LEU A 97 -17.00 13.07 -8.90
N GLY A 98 -17.54 14.28 -9.07
CA GLY A 98 -18.18 15.00 -7.97
C GLY A 98 -17.21 15.31 -6.82
N LEU A 99 -15.90 15.31 -7.11
CA LEU A 99 -14.82 15.52 -6.16
C LEU A 99 -13.79 16.48 -6.78
N PRO A 100 -13.19 17.38 -5.98
CA PRO A 100 -12.12 18.24 -6.44
C PRO A 100 -10.87 17.41 -6.78
N ILE A 101 -10.28 17.68 -7.94
CA ILE A 101 -9.01 17.09 -8.37
C ILE A 101 -7.94 18.16 -8.15
N TYR A 102 -6.89 17.83 -7.39
CA TYR A 102 -5.80 18.77 -7.18
C TYR A 102 -5.18 19.22 -8.53
N PRO A 103 -5.03 20.53 -8.81
CA PRO A 103 -4.71 21.03 -10.15
C PRO A 103 -3.43 20.47 -10.77
N ASN A 104 -2.40 20.18 -9.96
CA ASN A 104 -1.13 19.64 -10.43
C ASN A 104 -1.05 18.10 -10.29
N ALA A 105 -2.18 17.44 -10.12
CA ALA A 105 -2.23 15.98 -10.06
C ALA A 105 -2.36 15.39 -11.46
N THR A 106 -1.56 14.37 -11.73
CA THR A 106 -1.58 13.61 -12.98
C THR A 106 -2.41 12.35 -12.78
N PHE A 107 -3.37 12.10 -13.67
CA PHE A 107 -4.13 10.84 -13.65
C PHE A 107 -3.20 9.66 -13.93
N ILE A 108 -3.27 8.64 -13.08
CA ILE A 108 -2.46 7.43 -13.18
C ILE A 108 -3.29 6.32 -13.83
N THR A 109 -4.41 5.95 -13.21
CA THR A 109 -5.27 4.85 -13.64
C THR A 109 -6.57 4.81 -12.83
N SER A 110 -7.49 3.92 -13.18
CA SER A 110 -8.71 3.65 -12.43
C SER A 110 -8.94 2.16 -12.25
N TYR A 111 -9.56 1.78 -11.13
CA TYR A 111 -9.86 0.39 -10.82
C TYR A 111 -11.33 0.21 -10.48
N ASP A 112 -11.85 -0.98 -10.78
CA ASP A 112 -13.13 -1.44 -10.25
C ASP A 112 -12.93 -1.86 -8.80
N ALA A 113 -13.67 -1.23 -7.89
CA ALA A 113 -13.62 -1.50 -6.46
C ALA A 113 -14.51 -2.68 -6.04
N GLY A 114 -15.35 -3.18 -6.94
CA GLY A 114 -16.50 -4.02 -6.65
C GLY A 114 -17.77 -3.20 -6.45
N ARG A 115 -18.92 -3.89 -6.56
CA ARG A 115 -20.28 -3.34 -6.35
C ARG A 115 -20.63 -2.14 -7.24
N GLY A 116 -20.07 -2.11 -8.46
CA GLY A 116 -20.28 -1.02 -9.41
C GLY A 116 -19.60 0.30 -9.00
N GLN A 117 -18.76 0.27 -7.96
CA GLN A 117 -17.97 1.42 -7.53
C GLN A 117 -16.59 1.36 -8.18
N ARG A 118 -16.06 2.53 -8.56
CA ARG A 118 -14.69 2.68 -9.08
C ARG A 118 -13.91 3.65 -8.22
N TYR A 119 -12.60 3.49 -8.18
CA TYR A 119 -11.69 4.50 -7.64
C TYR A 119 -10.64 4.92 -8.66
N TYR A 120 -10.17 6.14 -8.52
CA TYR A 120 -9.26 6.78 -9.45
C TYR A 120 -7.99 7.18 -8.71
N LEU A 121 -6.84 6.87 -9.31
CA LEU A 121 -5.55 7.22 -8.75
C LEU A 121 -4.96 8.41 -9.49
N PHE A 122 -4.46 9.36 -8.72
CA PHE A 122 -3.73 10.51 -9.22
C PHE A 122 -2.41 10.65 -8.47
N GLY A 123 -1.36 11.02 -9.19
CA GLY A 123 -0.05 11.28 -8.62
C GLY A 123 0.26 12.76 -8.59
N THR A 124 0.95 13.22 -7.55
CA THR A 124 1.48 14.59 -7.49
C THR A 124 2.86 14.63 -6.84
N ASN A 125 3.60 15.69 -7.14
CA ASN A 125 4.90 15.99 -6.52
C ASN A 125 4.77 16.91 -5.30
N SER A 126 3.56 17.31 -4.93
CA SER A 126 3.29 18.02 -3.68
C SER A 126 3.49 17.13 -2.45
N SER A 127 3.81 17.76 -1.32
CA SER A 127 4.04 17.04 -0.07
C SER A 127 2.73 16.45 0.50
N PHE A 128 2.85 15.41 1.32
CA PHE A 128 1.70 14.83 2.01
C PHE A 128 0.96 15.88 2.85
N GLN A 129 1.68 16.71 3.62
CA GLN A 129 1.08 17.72 4.49
C GLN A 129 0.32 18.78 3.70
N GLU A 130 0.87 19.21 2.57
CA GLU A 130 0.20 20.15 1.66
C GLU A 130 -1.09 19.55 1.12
N MET A 131 -1.09 18.28 0.72
CA MET A 131 -2.28 17.61 0.19
C MET A 131 -3.35 17.44 1.26
N VAL A 132 -2.97 17.11 2.50
CA VAL A 132 -3.92 17.08 3.63
C VAL A 132 -4.51 18.46 3.88
N ALA A 133 -3.68 19.51 3.94
CA ALA A 133 -4.15 20.87 4.16
C ALA A 133 -5.08 21.35 3.04
N TYR A 134 -4.74 21.07 1.78
CA TYR A 134 -5.55 21.43 0.63
C TYR A 134 -6.94 20.78 0.68
N TYR A 135 -6.99 19.44 0.82
CA TYR A 135 -8.27 18.73 0.84
C TYR A 135 -9.10 19.06 2.07
N ALA A 136 -8.46 19.37 3.20
CA ALA A 136 -9.18 19.80 4.39
C ALA A 136 -9.97 21.10 4.16
N VAL A 137 -9.40 22.04 3.41
CA VAL A 137 -10.05 23.31 3.09
C VAL A 137 -11.13 23.14 2.01
N VAL A 138 -10.80 22.44 0.92
CA VAL A 138 -11.71 22.38 -0.25
C VAL A 138 -12.91 21.47 0.02
N LEU A 139 -12.76 20.43 0.83
CA LEU A 139 -13.86 19.55 1.22
C LEU A 139 -14.63 20.05 2.43
N ASP A 140 -14.13 21.09 3.13
CA ASP A 140 -14.61 21.51 4.45
C ASP A 140 -14.67 20.36 5.47
N GLU A 141 -13.68 19.46 5.38
CA GLU A 141 -13.62 18.22 6.16
C GLU A 141 -12.23 18.04 6.75
N ARG A 142 -12.12 17.81 8.06
CA ARG A 142 -10.80 17.60 8.68
C ARG A 142 -10.17 16.27 8.26
N GLY A 143 -11.01 15.26 8.02
CA GLY A 143 -10.59 13.88 7.79
C GLY A 143 -9.79 13.28 8.95
N ASP A 144 -9.32 12.06 8.74
CA ASP A 144 -8.62 11.26 9.73
C ASP A 144 -7.26 10.76 9.23
N ARG A 145 -6.28 10.84 10.13
CA ARG A 145 -4.98 10.19 9.96
C ARG A 145 -5.14 8.71 10.32
N VAL A 146 -5.11 7.83 9.33
CA VAL A 146 -5.34 6.38 9.52
C VAL A 146 -4.05 5.56 9.63
N PHE A 147 -2.94 6.06 9.09
CA PHE A 147 -1.61 5.46 9.25
C PHE A 147 -0.53 6.53 9.39
N ASP A 148 0.42 6.31 10.29
CA ASP A 148 1.59 7.17 10.47
C ASP A 148 2.74 6.81 9.52
N ALA A 149 2.88 5.53 9.18
CA ALA A 149 4.03 5.00 8.43
C ALA A 149 3.61 3.85 7.48
N PRO A 150 3.53 4.07 6.15
CA PRO A 150 3.57 5.37 5.49
C PRO A 150 2.35 6.22 5.86
N ALA A 151 2.56 7.53 5.91
CA ALA A 151 1.53 8.51 6.20
C ALA A 151 0.31 8.35 5.27
N THR A 152 -0.89 8.12 5.84
CA THR A 152 -2.15 8.03 5.10
C THR A 152 -3.25 8.84 5.79
N HIS A 153 -3.88 9.77 5.08
CA HIS A 153 -5.02 10.55 5.55
C HIS A 153 -6.26 10.26 4.71
N MET A 154 -7.43 10.20 5.33
CA MET A 154 -8.71 9.91 4.66
C MET A 154 -9.72 11.03 4.93
N PHE A 155 -10.35 11.52 3.88
CA PHE A 155 -11.48 12.44 3.92
C PHE A 155 -12.70 11.70 3.38
N GLU A 156 -13.76 11.59 4.17
CA GLU A 156 -15.01 10.94 3.76
C GLU A 156 -16.07 12.03 3.54
N VAL A 157 -16.66 12.09 2.35
CA VAL A 157 -17.55 13.21 1.94
C VAL A 157 -19.01 12.80 1.76
N GLY A 158 -19.37 11.61 2.24
CA GLY A 158 -20.70 11.07 2.06
C GLY A 158 -20.97 9.85 2.93
N ARG A 159 -22.21 9.37 2.90
CA ARG A 159 -22.61 8.20 3.69
C ARG A 159 -22.07 6.93 3.05
N PHE A 160 -21.19 6.24 3.78
CA PHE A 160 -20.79 4.90 3.43
C PHE A 160 -21.95 3.91 3.64
N ARG A 161 -22.22 3.10 2.62
CA ARG A 161 -23.21 2.02 2.69
C ARG A 161 -22.50 0.70 2.55
N GLU A 162 -22.19 0.07 3.68
CA GLU A 162 -21.38 -1.14 3.73
C GLU A 162 -21.95 -2.34 2.96
N ASN A 163 -23.23 -2.33 2.57
CA ASN A 163 -23.82 -3.39 1.72
C ASN A 163 -23.78 -3.07 0.22
N GLU A 164 -23.67 -1.79 -0.14
CA GLU A 164 -23.80 -1.31 -1.52
C GLU A 164 -22.46 -0.81 -2.09
N MET A 165 -21.51 -0.43 -1.23
CA MET A 165 -20.24 0.20 -1.61
C MET A 165 -19.06 -0.63 -1.13
N ALA A 166 -17.97 -0.63 -1.89
CA ALA A 166 -16.72 -1.28 -1.48
C ALA A 166 -15.86 -0.36 -0.60
N PHE A 167 -15.93 0.95 -0.82
CA PHE A 167 -15.22 1.97 -0.08
C PHE A 167 -16.13 3.17 0.24
N PRO A 168 -15.86 3.89 1.35
CA PRO A 168 -16.49 5.18 1.60
C PRO A 168 -16.17 6.16 0.46
N PRO A 169 -17.12 7.00 0.03
CA PRO A 169 -16.86 8.05 -0.94
C PRO A 169 -15.98 9.14 -0.31
N GLY A 170 -14.93 9.56 -1.01
CA GLY A 170 -13.91 10.40 -0.39
C GLY A 170 -12.58 10.50 -1.14
N VAL A 171 -11.63 11.13 -0.45
CA VAL A 171 -10.25 11.31 -0.89
C VAL A 171 -9.32 10.68 0.13
N THR A 172 -8.45 9.77 -0.33
CA THR A 172 -7.36 9.24 0.48
C THR A 172 -6.02 9.77 -0.03
N VAL A 173 -5.24 10.38 0.85
CA VAL A 173 -3.90 10.91 0.59
C VAL A 173 -2.87 9.95 1.16
N LYS A 174 -1.89 9.51 0.36
CA LYS A 174 -0.84 8.57 0.79
C LYS A 174 0.55 9.10 0.45
N ASP A 175 1.45 9.10 1.42
CA ASP A 175 2.86 9.43 1.25
C ASP A 175 3.64 8.22 0.73
N TYR A 176 4.34 8.40 -0.39
CA TYR A 176 5.20 7.38 -0.99
C TYR A 176 6.69 7.68 -0.85
N THR A 177 7.05 8.76 -0.15
CA THR A 177 8.44 9.12 0.16
C THR A 177 8.96 8.50 1.45
N TRP A 178 8.08 7.77 2.17
CA TRP A 178 8.41 7.09 3.42
C TRP A 178 9.58 6.11 3.26
N ASN A 179 10.43 6.03 4.31
CA ASN A 179 11.57 5.12 4.39
C ASN A 179 12.61 5.27 3.26
N GLY A 180 12.85 6.52 2.82
CA GLY A 180 13.85 6.83 1.80
C GLY A 180 13.45 6.45 0.37
N SER A 181 12.16 6.16 0.14
CA SER A 181 11.61 5.98 -1.20
C SER A 181 11.59 7.30 -1.96
N ASP A 182 11.91 7.29 -3.26
CA ASP A 182 11.81 8.47 -4.12
C ASP A 182 10.36 8.77 -4.57
N GLY A 183 9.38 7.98 -4.12
CA GLY A 183 7.97 8.10 -4.48
C GLY A 183 7.40 6.92 -5.27
N TYR A 184 6.13 7.03 -5.62
CA TYR A 184 5.38 6.08 -6.45
C TYR A 184 5.80 6.19 -7.92
N LEU A 185 6.17 5.08 -8.54
CA LEU A 185 6.58 5.04 -9.95
C LEU A 185 5.41 5.43 -10.87
N ASN A 186 5.65 6.36 -11.80
CA ASN A 186 4.69 6.71 -12.83
C ASN A 186 4.60 5.57 -13.87
N PRO A 187 3.47 4.84 -13.96
CA PRO A 187 3.36 3.69 -14.86
C PRO A 187 3.28 4.10 -16.34
N THR A 188 3.01 5.37 -16.64
CA THR A 188 2.99 5.88 -18.01
C THR A 188 4.40 6.12 -18.57
N GLY A 189 5.43 6.08 -17.72
CA GLY A 189 6.81 6.38 -18.11
C GLY A 189 7.07 7.85 -18.46
N GLY A 190 6.09 8.73 -18.22
CA GLY A 190 6.21 10.17 -18.44
C GLY A 190 6.79 10.92 -17.24
N GLU A 191 6.87 12.25 -17.37
CA GLU A 191 7.27 13.14 -16.27
C GLU A 191 6.05 13.52 -15.38
N PRO A 192 6.23 13.57 -14.04
CA PRO A 192 7.42 13.15 -13.32
C PRO A 192 7.56 11.62 -13.32
N VAL A 193 8.80 11.12 -13.30
CA VAL A 193 9.10 9.68 -13.21
C VAL A 193 8.51 9.04 -11.95
N ARG A 194 8.43 9.82 -10.86
CA ARG A 194 7.83 9.40 -9.59
C ARG A 194 6.97 10.49 -8.96
N PHE A 195 5.94 10.06 -8.26
CA PHE A 195 5.05 10.92 -7.48
C PHE A 195 5.33 10.77 -5.99
N LYS A 196 5.55 11.88 -5.29
CA LYS A 196 5.74 11.86 -3.83
C LYS A 196 4.48 11.43 -3.09
N THR A 197 3.33 11.88 -3.59
CA THR A 197 2.03 11.62 -2.99
C THR A 197 1.09 11.03 -4.03
N VAL A 198 0.30 10.02 -3.63
CA VAL A 198 -0.79 9.49 -4.46
C VAL A 198 -2.12 9.79 -3.78
N LEU A 199 -3.08 10.23 -4.58
CA LEU A 199 -4.45 10.52 -4.22
C LEU A 199 -5.34 9.42 -4.76
N GLN A 200 -6.16 8.81 -3.90
CA GLN A 200 -7.22 7.89 -4.30
C GLN A 200 -8.55 8.59 -4.12
N LEU A 201 -9.27 8.80 -5.23
CA LEU A 201 -10.57 9.45 -5.25
C LEU A 201 -11.65 8.38 -5.48
N VAL A 202 -12.63 8.33 -4.58
CA VAL A 202 -13.79 7.44 -4.64
C VAL A 202 -15.03 8.32 -4.78
N PRO A 203 -15.65 8.40 -5.97
CA PRO A 203 -16.83 9.23 -6.18
C PRO A 203 -17.99 8.86 -5.25
N PRO A 204 -18.81 9.84 -4.83
CA PRO A 204 -20.10 9.56 -4.24
C PRO A 204 -21.00 8.81 -5.25
N PRO A 205 -21.94 7.98 -4.76
CA PRO A 205 -22.90 7.33 -5.64
C PRO A 205 -23.71 8.39 -6.41
N ALA A 206 -24.08 8.07 -7.65
CA ALA A 206 -24.95 8.96 -8.42
C ALA A 206 -26.27 9.22 -7.65
N PRO A 207 -26.80 10.45 -7.68
CA PRO A 207 -28.10 10.75 -7.11
C PRO A 207 -29.15 9.79 -7.69
N GLN A 208 -29.89 9.09 -6.82
CA GLN A 208 -30.99 8.25 -7.28
C GLN A 208 -32.11 9.17 -7.81
N PRO A 209 -32.74 8.86 -8.96
CA PRO A 209 -33.91 9.60 -9.41
C PRO A 209 -34.97 9.56 -8.32
N GLN A 210 -35.41 10.74 -7.88
CA GLN A 210 -36.51 10.87 -6.93
C GLN A 210 -37.76 10.32 -7.63
N ARG A 211 -38.28 9.18 -7.14
CA ARG A 211 -39.54 8.60 -7.64
C ARG A 211 -40.75 9.34 -7.08
#